data_AF-A0A8I1SU86-F1
#
_entry.id   AF-A0A8I1SU86-F1
#
_cell.length_a   1.000
_cell.length_b   1.000
_cell.length_c   1.000
_cell.angle_alpha   90.00
_cell.angle_beta   90.00
_cell.angle_gamma   90.00
#
_symmetry.space_group_name_H-M   'P 1'
#
loop_
_entity.id
_entity.type
_entity.pdbx_description
1 polymer ?
#
loop_
_entity_poly.entity_id
_entity_poly.type
_entity_poly.pdbx_seq_one_letter_code
_entity_poly.pdbx_strand_id
1 'polypeptide(L)'
;MMNPRTLRIAIASLIVLALVLAAMLLIRATHPPGFGASTPANLVDSSMKVRAGAAIDGRDAVVTLHIQPGWHVYANPPSAPYLIPVTIVVQRGGHGLDLQPSYPPGQDIGLRADGKIIRVYENGTRIALPGLSSLRSVHLQVRVQACADKGLCLPPATLIASSR
;
A
#
# COMPACT_ATOMS: atom_id res chain seq x y z
N MET A 1 18.65 65.76 42.14
CA MET A 1 17.65 65.15 43.04
C MET A 1 16.41 64.82 42.22
N MET A 2 16.10 63.54 42.02
CA MET A 2 15.04 63.09 41.11
C MET A 2 13.68 63.05 41.83
N ASN A 3 12.62 63.52 41.17
CA ASN A 3 11.28 63.70 41.76
C ASN A 3 10.63 62.33 42.09
N PRO A 4 10.04 62.13 43.29
CA PRO A 4 9.44 60.85 43.69
C PRO A 4 8.34 60.32 42.74
N ARG A 5 7.70 61.19 41.94
CA ARG A 5 6.72 60.79 40.92
C ARG A 5 7.38 60.18 39.67
N THR A 6 8.53 60.69 39.22
CA THR A 6 9.23 60.14 38.05
C THR A 6 9.90 58.80 38.34
N LEU A 7 10.32 58.58 39.60
CA LEU A 7 10.88 57.30 40.06
C LEU A 7 9.82 56.17 40.05
N ARG A 8 8.58 56.46 40.46
CA ARG A 8 7.48 55.48 40.47
C ARG A 8 7.05 55.05 39.07
N ILE A 9 7.03 55.98 38.12
CA ILE A 9 6.66 55.70 36.72
C ILE A 9 7.75 54.85 36.05
N ALA A 10 9.03 55.17 36.27
CA ALA A 10 10.15 54.40 35.72
C ALA A 10 10.17 52.94 36.23
N ILE A 11 9.86 52.72 37.51
CA ILE A 11 9.80 51.37 38.10
C ILE A 11 8.61 50.58 37.55
N ALA A 12 7.43 51.20 37.41
CA ALA A 12 6.26 50.55 36.81
C ALA A 12 6.51 50.14 35.34
N SER A 13 7.18 51.00 34.56
CA SER A 13 7.53 50.70 33.17
C SER A 13 8.57 49.56 33.05
N LEU A 14 9.54 49.48 33.97
CA LEU A 14 10.53 48.40 33.97
C LEU A 14 9.90 47.04 34.31
N ILE A 15 8.93 47.02 35.24
CA ILE A 15 8.21 45.79 35.64
C ILE A 15 7.31 45.30 34.51
N VAL A 16 6.59 46.20 33.83
CA VAL A 16 5.75 45.85 32.67
C VAL A 16 6.59 45.32 31.52
N LEU A 17 7.75 45.94 31.23
CA LEU A 17 8.66 45.50 30.18
C LEU A 17 9.28 44.12 30.49
N ALA A 18 9.65 43.87 31.75
CA ALA A 18 10.16 42.57 32.19
C ALA A 18 9.09 41.45 32.11
N LEU A 19 7.84 41.76 32.45
CA LEU A 19 6.71 40.82 32.32
C LEU A 19 6.40 40.49 30.86
N VAL A 20 6.46 41.47 29.95
CA VAL A 20 6.26 41.24 28.50
C VAL A 20 7.41 40.42 27.90
N LEU A 21 8.66 40.66 28.30
CA LEU A 21 9.79 39.84 27.85
C LEU A 21 9.70 38.39 28.36
N ALA A 22 9.30 38.19 29.63
CA ALA A 22 9.10 36.85 30.19
C ALA A 22 7.97 36.09 29.48
N ALA A 23 6.88 36.77 29.11
CA ALA A 23 5.80 36.19 28.33
C ALA A 23 6.24 35.80 26.90
N MET A 24 7.09 36.59 26.25
CA MET A 24 7.61 36.27 24.92
C MET A 24 8.63 35.10 24.92
N LEU A 25 9.34 34.85 26.03
CA LEU A 25 10.23 33.68 26.14
C LEU A 25 9.48 32.35 26.33
N LEU A 26 8.23 32.37 26.80
CA LEU A 26 7.45 31.15 27.07
C LEU A 26 6.73 30.57 25.84
N ILE A 27 6.68 31.27 24.70
CA ILE A 27 5.89 30.86 23.51
C ILE A 27 6.68 29.94 22.55
N ARG A 28 7.96 29.64 22.81
CA ARG A 28 8.80 28.88 21.86
C ARG A 28 8.68 27.34 21.92
N ALA A 29 7.83 26.75 22.77
CA ALA A 29 7.88 25.31 23.03
C ALA A 29 6.55 24.54 22.88
N THR A 30 5.65 24.96 21.99
CA THR A 30 4.48 24.14 21.61
C THR A 30 4.35 24.00 20.10
N HIS A 31 5.39 23.48 19.44
CA HIS A 31 5.15 22.75 18.20
C HIS A 31 4.70 21.34 18.62
N PRO A 32 3.46 20.91 18.33
CA PRO A 32 3.15 19.48 18.40
C PRO A 32 4.17 18.77 17.50
N PRO A 33 4.65 17.56 17.86
CA PRO A 33 5.46 16.78 16.95
C PRO A 33 4.64 16.59 15.67
N GLY A 34 4.97 17.38 14.65
CA GLY A 34 4.49 17.13 13.31
C GLY A 34 4.97 15.73 12.98
N PHE A 35 4.05 14.82 12.70
CA PHE A 35 4.38 13.63 11.92
C PHE A 35 4.85 14.16 10.56
N GLY A 36 6.14 14.52 10.49
CA GLY A 36 6.79 14.75 9.23
C GLY A 36 6.59 13.48 8.44
N ALA A 37 5.93 13.60 7.28
CA ALA A 37 5.90 12.53 6.32
C ALA A 37 7.36 12.14 6.09
N SER A 38 7.76 10.99 6.64
CA SER A 38 9.03 10.38 6.35
C SER A 38 9.08 10.25 4.84
N THR A 39 10.09 10.86 4.22
CA THR A 39 10.58 10.51 2.89
C THR A 39 10.41 9.00 2.72
N PRO A 40 9.75 8.49 1.66
CA PRO A 40 9.49 7.06 1.56
C PRO A 40 10.83 6.34 1.60
N ALA A 41 11.16 5.77 2.76
CA ALA A 41 12.12 4.69 2.85
C ALA A 41 11.62 3.68 1.83
N ASN A 42 12.46 3.33 0.84
CA ASN A 42 12.15 2.38 -0.23
C ASN A 42 11.16 1.32 0.27
N LEU A 43 9.86 1.51 0.00
CA LEU A 43 8.83 0.73 0.68
C LEU A 43 8.82 -0.63 0.00
N VAL A 44 9.43 -1.61 0.66
CA VAL A 44 9.47 -2.98 0.15
C VAL A 44 8.05 -3.53 0.22
N ASP A 45 7.41 -3.69 -0.93
CA ASP A 45 6.07 -4.25 -1.06
C ASP A 45 6.07 -5.52 -1.93
N SER A 46 4.88 -6.09 -2.13
CA SER A 46 4.69 -7.31 -2.92
C SER A 46 5.16 -7.19 -4.38
N SER A 47 5.28 -5.98 -4.92
CA SER A 47 5.84 -5.76 -6.26
C SER A 47 7.33 -6.05 -6.32
N MET A 48 8.03 -6.26 -5.21
CA MET A 48 9.42 -6.74 -5.24
C MET A 48 9.53 -8.24 -5.53
N LYS A 49 8.45 -8.99 -5.34
CA LYS A 49 8.42 -10.47 -5.41
C LYS A 49 7.54 -11.02 -6.50
N VAL A 50 6.60 -10.22 -7.01
CA VAL A 50 5.63 -10.63 -8.02
C VAL A 50 5.68 -9.69 -9.22
N ARG A 51 5.55 -10.25 -10.42
CA ARG A 51 5.23 -9.55 -11.67
C ARG A 51 4.00 -10.21 -12.30
N ALA A 52 3.32 -9.49 -13.18
CA ALA A 52 2.23 -10.02 -13.98
C ALA A 52 2.51 -9.79 -15.47
N GLY A 53 2.31 -10.83 -16.28
CA GLY A 53 2.28 -10.73 -17.74
C GLY A 53 0.87 -10.99 -18.24
N ALA A 54 0.52 -10.46 -19.41
CA ALA A 54 -0.74 -10.73 -20.07
C ALA A 54 -0.51 -11.05 -21.55
N ALA A 55 -1.26 -12.03 -22.08
CA ALA A 55 -1.25 -12.38 -23.50
C ALA A 55 -2.65 -12.80 -23.93
N ILE A 56 -2.91 -12.73 -25.25
CA ILE A 56 -4.12 -13.32 -25.83
C ILE A 56 -3.91 -14.83 -26.00
N ASP A 57 -4.93 -15.59 -25.63
CA ASP A 57 -5.00 -17.05 -25.75
C ASP A 57 -6.36 -17.41 -26.39
N GLY A 58 -6.34 -17.69 -27.70
CA GLY A 58 -7.56 -17.89 -28.47
C GLY A 58 -8.44 -16.64 -28.52
N ARG A 59 -9.62 -16.70 -27.90
CA ARG A 59 -10.60 -15.59 -27.83
C ARG A 59 -10.55 -14.82 -26.51
N ASP A 60 -9.71 -15.24 -25.59
CA ASP A 60 -9.61 -14.71 -24.24
C ASP A 60 -8.22 -14.10 -23.99
N ALA A 61 -8.08 -13.36 -22.91
CA ALA A 61 -6.77 -12.98 -22.39
C ALA A 61 -6.42 -13.85 -21.19
N VAL A 62 -5.13 -14.06 -20.97
CA VAL A 62 -4.61 -14.78 -19.80
C VAL A 62 -3.58 -13.91 -19.10
N VAL A 63 -3.78 -13.70 -17.80
CA VAL A 63 -2.78 -13.11 -16.90
C VAL A 63 -1.94 -14.23 -16.30
N THR A 64 -0.62 -14.14 -16.44
CA THR A 64 0.34 -15.05 -15.81
C THR A 64 1.04 -14.34 -14.66
N LEU A 65 1.02 -14.96 -13.48
CA LEU A 65 1.77 -14.49 -12.32
C LEU A 65 3.20 -15.03 -12.35
N HIS A 66 4.18 -14.14 -12.27
CA HIS A 66 5.58 -14.49 -12.12
C HIS A 66 6.00 -14.20 -10.68
N ILE A 67 6.19 -15.26 -9.89
CA ILE A 67 6.41 -15.17 -8.45
C ILE A 67 7.82 -15.72 -8.15
N GLN A 68 8.60 -14.99 -7.34
CA GLN A 68 9.94 -15.44 -6.96
C GLN A 68 9.88 -16.75 -6.16
N PRO A 69 10.87 -17.65 -6.31
CA PRO A 69 10.94 -18.88 -5.51
C PRO A 69 10.89 -18.60 -4.00
N GLY A 70 10.18 -19.45 -3.25
CA GLY A 70 9.98 -19.29 -1.81
C GLY A 70 8.93 -18.24 -1.42
N TRP A 71 8.17 -17.74 -2.39
CA TRP A 71 7.06 -16.81 -2.21
C TRP A 71 5.79 -17.34 -2.87
N HIS A 72 4.65 -16.96 -2.32
CA HIS A 72 3.33 -17.26 -2.85
C HIS A 72 2.39 -16.05 -2.67
N VAL A 73 1.22 -16.13 -3.28
CA VAL A 73 0.10 -15.19 -3.07
C VAL A 73 -1.16 -15.98 -2.76
N TYR A 74 -2.10 -15.42 -2.00
CA TYR A 74 -3.32 -16.15 -1.64
C TYR A 74 -4.25 -16.33 -2.85
N ALA A 75 -4.81 -17.54 -2.96
CA ALA A 75 -5.74 -17.88 -4.02
C ALA A 75 -7.05 -17.08 -3.90
N ASN A 76 -7.82 -17.05 -4.99
CA ASN A 76 -9.14 -16.44 -5.05
C ASN A 76 -10.15 -17.50 -5.51
N PRO A 77 -11.13 -17.89 -4.68
CA PRO A 77 -11.47 -17.33 -3.36
C PRO A 77 -10.40 -17.64 -2.28
N PRO A 78 -10.25 -16.75 -1.27
CA PRO A 78 -9.31 -16.97 -0.18
C PRO A 78 -9.81 -18.07 0.76
N SER A 79 -8.89 -18.85 1.35
CA SER A 79 -9.23 -19.92 2.31
C SER A 79 -9.74 -19.42 3.67
N ALA A 80 -9.50 -18.15 3.99
CA ALA A 80 -9.99 -17.47 5.19
C ALA A 80 -10.22 -15.96 4.89
N PRO A 81 -11.17 -15.31 5.57
CA PRO A 81 -11.63 -13.96 5.21
C PRO A 81 -10.59 -12.84 5.44
N TYR A 82 -9.58 -13.09 6.28
CA TYR A 82 -8.50 -12.13 6.54
C TYR A 82 -7.33 -12.22 5.54
N LEU A 83 -7.32 -13.23 4.67
CA LEU A 83 -6.29 -13.36 3.63
C LEU A 83 -6.60 -12.41 2.49
N ILE A 84 -5.58 -11.77 1.95
CA ILE A 84 -5.72 -10.85 0.82
C ILE A 84 -5.50 -11.63 -0.48
N PRO A 85 -6.57 -12.02 -1.21
CA PRO A 85 -6.44 -12.82 -2.42
C PRO A 85 -5.90 -11.99 -3.58
N VAL A 86 -5.41 -12.67 -4.61
CA VAL A 86 -5.19 -12.04 -5.92
C VAL A 86 -6.52 -11.56 -6.49
N THR A 87 -6.55 -10.31 -6.94
CA THR A 87 -7.67 -9.78 -7.73
C THR A 87 -7.18 -9.12 -9.01
N ILE A 88 -7.99 -9.20 -10.06
CA ILE A 88 -7.71 -8.58 -11.36
C ILE A 88 -8.85 -7.61 -11.69
N VAL A 89 -8.47 -6.38 -12.05
CA VAL A 89 -9.38 -5.37 -12.60
C VAL A 89 -8.87 -5.00 -13.99
N VAL A 90 -9.79 -4.95 -14.95
CA VAL A 90 -9.50 -4.52 -16.32
C VAL A 90 -10.08 -3.13 -16.51
N GLN A 91 -9.28 -2.19 -17.01
CA GLN A 91 -9.75 -0.84 -17.33
C GLN A 91 -9.52 -0.51 -18.81
N ARG A 92 -10.41 0.28 -19.40
CA ARG A 92 -10.27 0.86 -20.75
C ARG A 92 -10.70 2.31 -20.72
N GLY A 93 -9.82 3.21 -21.19
CA GLY A 93 -10.11 4.65 -21.17
C GLY A 93 -10.44 5.21 -19.78
N GLY A 94 -9.87 4.64 -18.72
CA GLY A 94 -10.13 5.03 -17.33
C GLY A 94 -11.35 4.37 -16.67
N HIS A 95 -12.15 3.60 -17.43
CA HIS A 95 -13.35 2.92 -16.90
C HIS A 95 -13.07 1.43 -16.66
N GLY A 96 -13.55 0.90 -15.54
CA GLY A 96 -13.54 -0.54 -15.28
C GLY A 96 -14.44 -1.29 -16.26
N LEU A 97 -13.95 -2.41 -16.79
CA LEU A 97 -14.76 -3.34 -17.56
C LEU A 97 -15.37 -4.37 -16.62
N ASP A 98 -16.66 -4.68 -16.84
CA ASP A 98 -17.35 -5.77 -16.16
C ASP A 98 -16.93 -7.10 -16.79
N LEU A 99 -15.78 -7.60 -16.34
CA LEU A 99 -15.21 -8.89 -16.73
C LEU A 99 -14.95 -9.68 -15.47
N GLN A 100 -15.43 -10.92 -15.43
CA GLN A 100 -15.20 -11.83 -14.32
C GLN A 100 -13.96 -12.69 -14.60
N PRO A 101 -12.84 -12.50 -13.88
CA PRO A 101 -11.68 -13.37 -14.03
C PRO A 101 -12.03 -14.80 -13.61
N SER A 102 -11.55 -15.78 -14.38
CA SER A 102 -11.63 -17.20 -14.05
C SER A 102 -10.35 -17.60 -13.32
N TYR A 103 -10.44 -17.68 -12.00
CA TYR A 103 -9.35 -18.08 -11.12
C TYR A 103 -9.24 -19.60 -11.07
N PRO A 104 -8.04 -20.19 -11.25
CA PRO A 104 -7.86 -21.62 -11.10
C PRO A 104 -7.95 -22.03 -9.62
N PRO A 105 -8.14 -23.32 -9.30
CA PRO A 105 -7.98 -23.81 -7.93
C PRO A 105 -6.59 -23.46 -7.37
N GLY A 106 -6.54 -22.97 -6.13
CA GLY A 106 -5.29 -22.76 -5.43
C GLY A 106 -4.64 -24.07 -4.98
N GLN A 107 -3.32 -24.05 -4.81
CA GLN A 107 -2.51 -25.21 -4.44
C GLN A 107 -2.39 -25.36 -2.92
N ASP A 108 -2.08 -26.59 -2.49
CA ASP A 108 -1.70 -26.89 -1.11
C ASP A 108 -0.20 -27.06 -0.98
N ILE A 109 0.45 -26.08 -0.37
CA ILE A 109 1.90 -26.11 -0.08
C ILE A 109 2.18 -26.45 1.40
N GLY A 110 1.20 -26.99 2.13
CA GLY A 110 1.35 -27.40 3.52
C GLY A 110 1.15 -26.28 4.56
N LEU A 111 0.79 -25.08 4.12
CA LEU A 111 0.47 -23.96 5.00
C LEU A 111 -0.90 -24.13 5.65
N ARG A 112 -0.96 -23.76 6.94
CA ARG A 112 -2.20 -23.77 7.73
C ARG A 112 -2.34 -22.47 8.51
N ALA A 113 -3.58 -22.00 8.62
CA ALA A 113 -3.96 -20.96 9.58
C ALA A 113 -5.33 -21.33 10.16
N ASP A 114 -5.48 -21.17 11.48
CA ASP A 114 -6.69 -21.57 12.22
C ASP A 114 -7.16 -23.00 11.93
N GLY A 115 -6.21 -23.94 11.79
CA GLY A 115 -6.50 -25.34 11.45
C GLY A 115 -7.00 -25.58 10.02
N LYS A 116 -7.17 -24.53 9.21
CA LYS A 116 -7.56 -24.62 7.81
C LYS A 116 -6.34 -24.64 6.92
N ILE A 117 -6.45 -25.36 5.82
CA ILE A 117 -5.40 -25.40 4.83
C ILE A 117 -5.47 -24.14 3.97
N ILE A 118 -4.31 -23.52 3.73
CA ILE A 118 -4.20 -22.26 2.99
C ILE A 118 -3.93 -22.53 1.52
N ARG A 119 -4.84 -22.09 0.66
CA ARG A 119 -4.76 -22.19 -0.79
C ARG A 119 -4.01 -21.00 -1.36
N VAL A 120 -2.98 -21.29 -2.16
CA VAL A 120 -2.09 -20.27 -2.70
C VAL A 120 -1.88 -20.45 -4.19
N TYR A 121 -1.35 -19.41 -4.82
CA TYR A 121 -0.80 -19.45 -6.16
C TYR A 121 0.72 -19.30 -6.09
N GLU A 122 1.40 -20.12 -6.89
CA GLU A 122 2.84 -20.08 -7.10
C GLU A 122 3.17 -19.59 -8.52
N ASN A 123 4.47 -19.51 -8.81
CA ASN A 123 4.98 -19.05 -10.09
C ASN A 123 4.33 -19.78 -11.28
N GLY A 124 3.96 -19.01 -12.31
CA GLY A 124 3.35 -19.54 -13.52
C GLY A 124 1.84 -19.73 -13.43
N THR A 125 1.20 -19.36 -12.32
CA THR A 125 -0.27 -19.40 -12.22
C THR A 125 -0.90 -18.54 -13.33
N ARG A 126 -1.83 -19.15 -14.07
CA ARG A 126 -2.56 -18.54 -15.19
C ARG A 126 -4.00 -18.27 -14.78
N ILE A 127 -4.44 -17.03 -14.93
CA ILE A 127 -5.80 -16.57 -14.61
C ILE A 127 -6.42 -16.07 -15.92
N ALA A 128 -7.50 -16.72 -16.36
CA ALA A 128 -8.15 -16.37 -17.61
C ALA A 128 -9.09 -15.16 -17.42
N LEU A 129 -9.23 -14.36 -18.47
CA LEU A 129 -10.14 -13.24 -18.59
C LEU A 129 -11.06 -13.50 -19.79
N PRO A 130 -12.12 -14.31 -19.60
CA PRO A 130 -13.03 -14.69 -20.67
C PRO A 130 -13.64 -13.46 -21.35
N GLY A 131 -13.68 -13.46 -22.68
CA GLY A 131 -14.26 -12.36 -23.47
C GLY A 131 -13.34 -11.15 -23.66
N LEU A 132 -12.15 -11.13 -23.05
CA LEU A 132 -11.14 -10.09 -23.34
C LEU A 132 -10.27 -10.50 -24.54
N SER A 133 -10.74 -10.21 -25.75
CA SER A 133 -10.07 -10.63 -26.99
C SER A 133 -8.94 -9.70 -27.47
N SER A 134 -8.69 -8.59 -26.78
CA SER A 134 -7.64 -7.63 -27.15
C SER A 134 -7.07 -6.92 -25.93
N LEU A 135 -5.74 -6.89 -25.84
CA LEU A 135 -4.98 -6.12 -24.85
C LEU A 135 -4.68 -4.69 -25.28
N ARG A 136 -5.15 -4.25 -26.46
CA ARG A 136 -4.96 -2.87 -26.90
C ARG A 136 -5.81 -1.91 -26.05
N SER A 137 -5.16 -0.85 -25.57
CA SER A 137 -5.79 0.22 -24.79
C SER A 137 -6.51 -0.26 -23.52
N VAL A 138 -6.08 -1.39 -22.96
CA VAL A 138 -6.54 -1.86 -21.64
C VAL A 138 -5.41 -1.79 -20.62
N HIS A 139 -5.76 -1.44 -19.39
CA HIS A 139 -4.88 -1.53 -18.23
C HIS A 139 -5.35 -2.69 -17.36
N LEU A 140 -4.50 -3.70 -17.22
CA LEU A 140 -4.73 -4.86 -16.37
C LEU A 140 -4.06 -4.62 -15.03
N GLN A 141 -4.85 -4.34 -14.00
CA GLN A 141 -4.39 -4.16 -12.64
C GLN A 141 -4.54 -5.47 -11.87
N VAL A 142 -3.43 -5.98 -11.35
CA VAL A 142 -3.38 -7.21 -10.56
C VAL A 142 -2.98 -6.85 -9.14
N ARG A 143 -3.92 -6.91 -8.21
CA ARG A 143 -3.64 -6.67 -6.80
C ARG A 143 -3.22 -7.97 -6.14
N VAL A 144 -2.10 -7.95 -5.42
CA VAL A 144 -1.50 -9.13 -4.78
C VAL A 144 -0.98 -8.80 -3.39
N GLN A 145 -0.89 -9.83 -2.54
CA GLN A 145 -0.06 -9.82 -1.34
C GLN A 145 0.88 -11.02 -1.39
N ALA A 146 2.18 -10.75 -1.48
CA ALA A 146 3.22 -11.78 -1.50
C ALA A 146 3.61 -12.14 -0.06
N CYS A 147 3.62 -13.43 0.23
CA CYS A 147 4.09 -13.97 1.49
C CYS A 147 5.19 -14.99 1.22
N ALA A 148 6.23 -14.97 2.05
CA ALA A 148 7.25 -16.00 2.07
C ALA A 148 6.67 -17.25 2.74
N ASP A 149 7.11 -18.43 2.31
CA ASP A 149 6.61 -19.71 2.86
C ASP A 149 6.89 -19.86 4.37
N LYS A 150 7.86 -19.10 4.87
CA LYS A 150 8.21 -19.01 6.30
C LYS A 150 7.29 -18.07 7.12
N GLY A 151 6.24 -17.52 6.51
CA GLY A 151 5.17 -16.77 7.18
C GLY A 151 5.27 -15.24 7.17
N LEU A 152 6.30 -14.66 6.52
CA LEU A 152 6.42 -13.20 6.39
C LEU A 152 5.62 -12.71 5.17
N CYS A 153 4.64 -11.84 5.39
CA CYS A 153 3.92 -11.17 4.31
C CYS A 153 4.42 -9.74 4.08
N LEU A 154 4.60 -9.37 2.80
CA LEU A 154 4.86 -7.99 2.42
C LEU A 154 3.56 -7.19 2.36
N PRO A 155 3.64 -5.85 2.42
CA PRO A 155 2.53 -4.98 2.08
C PRO A 155 1.94 -5.33 0.70
N PRO A 156 0.61 -5.26 0.52
CA PRO A 156 -0.01 -5.48 -0.78
C PRO A 156 0.49 -4.50 -1.84
N ALA A 157 0.50 -4.94 -3.09
CA ALA A 157 0.84 -4.11 -4.24
C ALA A 157 -0.17 -4.27 -5.37
N THR A 158 -0.34 -3.22 -6.17
CA THR A 158 -1.09 -3.27 -7.43
C THR A 158 -0.10 -3.26 -8.58
N LEU A 159 -0.07 -4.35 -9.35
CA LEU A 159 0.81 -4.53 -10.49
C LEU A 159 0.07 -4.17 -11.78
N ILE A 160 0.77 -3.56 -12.73
CA ILE A 160 0.28 -3.45 -14.10
C ILE A 160 0.82 -4.65 -14.88
N ALA A 161 -0.07 -5.48 -15.44
CA ALA A 161 0.36 -6.62 -16.22
C ALA A 161 0.95 -6.14 -17.55
N SER A 162 2.18 -6.56 -17.85
CA SER A 162 2.82 -6.25 -19.13
C SER A 162 2.17 -7.07 -20.23
N SER A 163 1.61 -6.42 -21.25
CA SER A 163 1.12 -7.11 -22.45
C SER A 163 2.29 -7.53 -23.35
N ARG A 164 2.21 -8.73 -23.92
CA ARG A 164 3.01 -9.16 -25.08
C ARG A 164 2.11 -9.44 -26.26
#